data_AF-A0A0F7GDD0-F1
#
_entry.id   AF-A0A0F7GDD0-F1
#
_cell.length_a   1.000
_cell.length_b   1.000
_cell.length_c   1.000
_cell.angle_alpha   90.00
_cell.angle_beta   90.00
_cell.angle_gamma   90.00
#
_symmetry.space_group_name_H-M   'P 1'
#
loop_
_entity.id
_entity.type
_entity.pdbx_description
1 polymer ?
#
loop_
_entity_poly.entity_id
_entity_poly.type
_entity_poly.pdbx_seq_one_letter_code
_entity_poly.pdbx_strand_id
1 'polypeptide(L)'
;MGSGIYHDNFSEVFKWLLDKTGVSCYQICFFTHLDQGYLSRLKNGSKTNPSAETVIKIALAICCYSKAVKLSEIEALFRSVGRSLNFVSAKF
;
A
#
# COMPACT_ATOMS: atom_id res chain seq x y z
N MET A 1 -18.72 17.52 -16.33
CA MET A 1 -19.23 16.54 -15.35
C MET A 1 -18.08 16.20 -14.41
N GLY A 2 -18.01 16.87 -13.26
CA GLY A 2 -16.99 16.62 -12.24
C GLY A 2 -17.55 15.64 -11.21
N SER A 3 -16.89 14.50 -11.03
CA SER A 3 -17.23 13.50 -10.02
C SER A 3 -15.99 13.23 -9.16
N GLY A 4 -16.06 13.66 -7.89
CA GLY A 4 -15.34 13.17 -6.72
C GLY A 4 -13.86 12.77 -6.85
N ILE A 5 -12.96 13.69 -6.50
CA ILE A 5 -11.55 13.41 -6.19
C ILE A 5 -11.52 12.57 -4.88
N TYR A 6 -10.67 11.55 -4.82
CA TYR A 6 -10.49 10.55 -3.73
C TYR A 6 -11.39 9.29 -3.78
N HIS A 7 -11.19 8.45 -4.80
CA HIS A 7 -11.54 7.03 -4.71
C HIS A 7 -10.36 6.25 -4.12
N ASP A 8 -10.66 5.38 -3.15
CA ASP A 8 -9.75 4.45 -2.45
C ASP A 8 -8.95 3.55 -3.41
N ASN A 9 -7.86 4.07 -3.97
CA ASN A 9 -7.04 3.35 -4.95
C ASN A 9 -5.92 2.49 -4.30
N PHE A 10 -6.12 2.06 -3.06
CA PHE A 10 -5.10 1.27 -2.37
C PHE A 10 -4.90 -0.08 -3.06
N SER A 11 -5.98 -0.75 -3.46
CA SER A 11 -5.90 -2.07 -4.07
C SER A 11 -5.15 -2.07 -5.41
N GLU A 12 -5.39 -1.08 -6.28
CA GLU A 12 -4.70 -1.04 -7.58
C GLU A 12 -3.22 -0.68 -7.40
N VAL A 13 -2.89 0.31 -6.56
CA VAL A 13 -1.49 0.66 -6.26
C VAL A 13 -0.76 -0.49 -5.60
N PHE A 14 -1.40 -1.16 -4.63
CA PHE A 14 -0.82 -2.30 -3.95
C PHE A 14 -0.59 -3.47 -4.91
N LYS A 15 -1.59 -3.81 -5.73
CA LYS A 15 -1.46 -4.87 -6.74
C LYS A 15 -0.33 -4.57 -7.73
N TRP A 16 -0.30 -3.36 -8.27
CA TRP A 16 0.75 -2.92 -9.20
C TRP A 16 2.15 -3.02 -8.58
N LEU A 17 2.31 -2.63 -7.32
CA LEU A 17 3.58 -2.77 -6.60
C LEU A 17 4.01 -4.23 -6.47
N LEU A 18 3.10 -5.14 -6.14
CA LEU A 18 3.42 -6.57 -6.04
C LEU A 18 3.84 -7.13 -7.41
N ASP A 19 3.10 -6.80 -8.47
CA ASP A 19 3.40 -7.25 -9.84
C ASP A 19 4.77 -6.72 -10.31
N LYS A 20 5.07 -5.45 -10.01
CA LYS A 20 6.35 -4.83 -10.35
C LYS A 20 7.54 -5.41 -9.58
N THR A 21 7.37 -5.61 -8.27
CA THR A 21 8.46 -6.00 -7.38
C THR A 21 8.67 -7.51 -7.31
N GLY A 22 7.70 -8.31 -7.77
CA GLY A 22 7.67 -9.76 -7.61
C GLY A 22 7.41 -10.21 -6.18
N VAL A 23 7.10 -9.29 -5.27
CA VAL A 23 6.84 -9.60 -3.86
C VAL A 23 5.45 -10.23 -3.74
N SER A 24 5.38 -11.35 -3.05
CA SER A 24 4.12 -12.07 -2.81
C SER A 24 3.45 -11.64 -1.50
N CYS A 25 2.12 -11.78 -1.41
CA CYS A 25 1.41 -11.60 -0.14
C CYS A 25 1.91 -12.57 0.95
N TYR A 26 2.46 -13.73 0.57
CA TYR A 26 3.07 -14.68 1.51
C TYR A 26 4.33 -14.10 2.16
N GLN A 27 5.23 -13.50 1.37
CA GLN A 27 6.42 -12.83 1.90
C GLN A 27 6.05 -11.67 2.83
N ILE A 28 5.03 -10.88 2.46
CA ILE A 28 4.54 -9.80 3.31
C ILE A 28 3.95 -10.37 4.60
N CYS A 29 3.14 -11.42 4.54
CA CYS A 29 2.60 -12.10 5.71
C CYS A 29 3.72 -12.57 6.65
N PHE A 30 4.75 -13.22 6.10
CA PHE A 30 5.90 -13.72 6.87
C PHE A 30 6.67 -12.59 7.58
N PHE A 31 6.87 -11.46 6.90
CA PHE A 31 7.62 -10.33 7.46
C PHE A 31 6.81 -9.49 8.46
N THR A 32 5.51 -9.32 8.22
CA THR A 32 4.67 -8.35 8.95
C THR A 32 3.74 -8.97 9.98
N HIS A 33 3.57 -10.29 9.93
CA HIS A 33 2.53 -11.06 10.65
C HIS A 33 1.09 -10.61 10.34
N LEU A 34 0.88 -9.87 9.25
CA LEU A 34 -0.45 -9.58 8.73
C LEU A 34 -1.07 -10.86 8.16
N ASP A 35 -2.35 -11.10 8.48
CA ASP A 35 -3.09 -12.24 7.94
C ASP A 35 -3.06 -12.27 6.41
N GLN A 36 -2.77 -13.44 5.85
CA GLN A 36 -2.71 -13.64 4.40
C GLN A 36 -4.08 -13.39 3.74
N GLY A 37 -5.18 -13.74 4.42
CA GLY A 37 -6.53 -13.45 3.96
C GLY A 37 -6.85 -11.94 3.95
N TYR A 38 -6.34 -11.20 4.93
CA TYR A 38 -6.42 -9.74 5.00
C TYR A 38 -5.63 -9.08 3.87
N LEU A 39 -4.39 -9.50 3.62
CA LEU A 39 -3.58 -9.01 2.49
C LEU A 39 -4.25 -9.30 1.13
N SER A 40 -4.84 -10.48 0.97
CA SER A 40 -5.61 -10.83 -0.23
C SER A 40 -6.81 -9.91 -0.43
N ARG A 41 -7.58 -9.64 0.64
CA ARG A 41 -8.72 -8.71 0.61
C ARG A 41 -8.29 -7.27 0.29
N LEU A 42 -7.15 -6.82 0.80
CA LEU A 42 -6.58 -5.51 0.46
C LEU A 42 -6.18 -5.46 -1.03
N LYS A 43 -5.50 -6.50 -1.54
CA LYS A 43 -5.09 -6.58 -2.95
C LYS A 43 -6.27 -6.58 -3.91
N ASN A 44 -7.36 -7.26 -3.54
CA ASN A 44 -8.54 -7.39 -4.38
C ASN A 44 -9.58 -6.27 -4.17
N GLY A 45 -9.33 -5.33 -3.25
CA GLY A 45 -10.24 -4.22 -2.94
C GLY A 45 -11.46 -4.60 -2.10
N SER A 46 -11.63 -5.87 -1.71
CA SER A 46 -12.71 -6.31 -0.81
C SER A 46 -12.56 -5.75 0.61
N LYS A 47 -11.35 -5.31 0.97
CA LYS A 47 -11.09 -4.50 2.16
C LYS A 47 -10.43 -3.20 1.72
N THR A 48 -11.03 -2.07 2.11
CA THR A 48 -10.55 -0.73 1.83
C THR A 48 -10.01 -0.06 3.10
N ASN A 49 -9.22 1.00 2.90
CA ASN A 49 -8.69 1.87 3.94
C ASN A 49 -7.93 1.13 5.08
N PRO A 50 -6.78 0.50 4.77
CA PRO A 50 -5.90 -0.06 5.80
C PRO A 50 -5.38 1.03 6.75
N SER A 51 -5.03 0.65 7.99
CA SER A 51 -4.41 1.57 8.95
C SER A 51 -3.04 2.05 8.46
N ALA A 52 -2.58 3.22 8.91
CA ALA A 52 -1.24 3.71 8.62
C ALA A 52 -0.15 2.70 9.01
N GLU A 53 -0.30 2.04 10.16
CA GLU A 53 0.60 0.95 10.59
C GLU A 53 0.65 -0.21 9.58
N THR A 54 -0.50 -0.62 9.05
CA THR A 54 -0.57 -1.66 8.01
C THR A 54 0.19 -1.22 6.76
N VAL A 55 -0.02 0.03 6.31
CA VAL A 55 0.66 0.58 5.13
C VAL A 55 2.17 0.61 5.33
N ILE A 56 2.65 1.05 6.50
CA ILE A 56 4.08 1.06 6.85
C ILE A 56 4.65 -0.35 6.83
N LYS A 57 3.98 -1.31 7.47
CA LYS A 57 4.41 -2.73 7.48
C LYS A 57 4.54 -3.29 6.07
N ILE A 58 3.54 -3.05 5.21
CA ILE A 58 3.57 -3.48 3.80
C ILE A 58 4.73 -2.83 3.06
N ALA A 59 4.92 -1.51 3.20
CA ALA A 59 6.00 -0.79 2.55
C ALA A 59 7.38 -1.31 2.95
N LEU A 60 7.61 -1.54 4.26
CA LEU A 60 8.87 -2.10 4.77
C LEU A 60 9.13 -3.50 4.23
N ALA A 61 8.10 -4.35 4.17
CA ALA A 61 8.22 -5.69 3.59
C ALA A 61 8.61 -5.63 2.11
N ILE A 62 7.98 -4.76 1.32
CA ILE A 62 8.31 -4.58 -0.10
C ILE A 62 9.76 -4.11 -0.28
N CYS A 63 10.19 -3.11 0.49
CA CYS A 63 11.57 -2.62 0.46
C CYS A 63 12.59 -3.68 0.90
N CYS A 64 12.22 -4.57 1.84
CA CYS A 64 13.10 -5.64 2.31
C CYS A 64 13.33 -6.70 1.22
N TYR A 65 12.27 -7.08 0.49
CA TYR A 65 12.35 -8.14 -0.53
C TYR A 65 12.67 -7.64 -1.94
N SER A 66 12.55 -6.35 -2.22
CA SER A 66 12.82 -5.80 -3.55
C SER A 66 13.64 -4.50 -3.49
N LYS A 67 14.80 -4.52 -4.13
CA LYS A 67 15.65 -3.33 -4.36
C LYS A 67 15.19 -2.48 -5.54
N ALA A 68 14.18 -2.94 -6.29
CA ALA A 68 13.70 -2.28 -7.51
C ALA A 68 12.63 -1.22 -7.23
N VAL A 69 12.19 -1.07 -5.97
CA VAL A 69 11.16 -0.10 -5.58
C VAL A 69 11.76 1.28 -5.38
N LYS A 70 11.11 2.31 -5.92
CA LYS A 70 11.49 3.71 -5.74
C LYS A 70 10.70 4.35 -4.60
N LEU A 71 11.28 5.37 -3.97
CA LEU A 71 10.60 6.12 -2.91
C LEU A 71 9.23 6.68 -3.36
N SER A 72 9.15 7.23 -4.56
CA SER A 72 7.90 7.77 -5.13
C SER A 72 6.77 6.73 -5.25
N GLU A 73 7.11 5.44 -5.34
CA GLU A 73 6.16 4.34 -5.47
C GLU A 73 5.63 3.92 -4.10
N ILE A 74 6.49 3.97 -3.09
CA ILE A 74 6.07 3.87 -1.69
C ILE A 74 5.19 5.06 -1.32
N GLU A 75 5.55 6.28 -1.71
CA GLU A 75 4.70 7.46 -1.50
C GLU A 75 3.32 7.31 -2.16
N ALA A 76 3.25 6.71 -3.35
CA ALA A 76 1.98 6.40 -4.00
C ALA A 76 1.12 5.44 -3.17
N LEU A 77 1.72 4.41 -2.56
CA LEU A 77 1.03 3.51 -1.63
C LEU A 77 0.48 4.27 -0.41
N PHE A 78 1.25 5.20 0.15
CA PHE A 78 0.80 6.03 1.28
C PHE A 78 -0.28 7.04 0.89
N ARG A 79 -0.23 7.60 -0.32
CA ARG A 79 -1.26 8.53 -0.83
C ARG A 79 -2.55 7.81 -1.25
N SER A 80 -2.48 6.51 -1.49
CA SER A 80 -3.63 5.70 -1.92
C SER A 80 -4.61 5.36 -0.78
N VAL A 81 -4.27 5.66 0.48
CA VAL A 81 -5.21 5.56 1.61
C VAL A 81 -5.97 6.86 1.84
N GLY A 82 -7.31 6.81 1.77
CA GLY A 82 -8.15 8.00 1.73
C GLY A 82 -8.20 8.88 2.99
N ARG A 83 -7.67 8.44 4.15
CA ARG A 83 -7.83 9.21 5.41
C ARG A 83 -6.62 9.28 6.35
N SER A 84 -5.71 8.32 6.37
CA SER A 84 -4.78 8.18 7.51
C SER A 84 -3.43 8.87 7.36
N LEU A 85 -3.06 9.36 6.18
CA LEU A 85 -1.69 9.85 5.89
C LEU A 85 -1.68 11.14 5.07
N ASN A 86 -2.71 11.99 5.22
CA ASN A 86 -2.63 13.37 4.73
C ASN A 86 -1.55 14.11 5.53
N PHE A 87 -0.30 13.96 5.09
CA PHE A 87 0.78 14.84 5.46
C PHE A 87 0.37 16.24 5.01
N VAL A 88 -0.06 17.05 5.98
CA VAL A 88 0.00 18.51 5.85
C VAL A 88 1.41 18.79 5.37
N SER A 89 1.52 19.44 4.21
CA SER A 89 2.78 19.88 3.63
C SER A 89 3.55 20.69 4.68
N ALA A 90 4.45 20.04 5.40
CA ALA A 90 5.48 20.72 6.16
C ALA A 90 6.45 21.25 5.09
N LYS A 91 6.28 22.52 4.75
CA LYS A 91 7.30 23.28 4.03
C LYS A 91 8.56 23.23 4.89
N PHE A 92 9.60 22.60 4.38
CA PHE A 92 10.97 22.80 4.85
C PHE A 92 11.48 24.16 4.35
#